data_AF-A0A5S5CF26-F1
#
_entry.id   AF-A0A5S5CF26-F1
#
_cell.length_a   1.000
_cell.length_b   1.000
_cell.length_c   1.000
_cell.angle_alpha   90.00
_cell.angle_beta   90.00
_cell.angle_gamma   90.00
#
_symmetry.space_group_name_H-M   'P 1'
#
loop_
_entity.id
_entity.type
_entity.pdbx_description
1 polymer ?
#
loop_
_entity_poly.entity_id
_entity_poly.type
_entity_poly.pdbx_seq_one_letter_code
_entity_poly.pdbx_strand_id
1 'polypeptide(L)'
;MRIIHKLSVYQLTFLPRFFPVNAYLVEEEDGLTVIDAALPYSAKGILQAAARIGKPITRIALTHAHGDHIGALDALKAALPRVPVFISARDARLLDGDRSLDAHEPQGSIRGDVPKAGKIKTKPDVLLQDGDRVGSLLAVAAPGHTPGHMAFLDTRSRALLAGDALQTRGGMAVAGQLRPLFPFPAMATWNKEASFATARQLRELNPSLLGVGHGLMVDNPLAEMARAIETADRQLHANPEGSNRDASHRS
;
A
#
# COMPACT_ATOMS: atom_id res chain seq x y z
N MET A 1 -18.71 -7.58 -0.74
CA MET A 1 -17.39 -7.55 -0.08
C MET A 1 -17.09 -8.94 0.46
N ARG A 2 -15.88 -9.45 0.28
CA ARG A 2 -15.41 -10.70 0.90
C ARG A 2 -14.64 -10.35 2.17
N ILE A 3 -14.80 -11.14 3.23
CA ILE A 3 -14.06 -10.98 4.49
C ILE A 3 -13.28 -12.26 4.75
N ILE A 4 -12.00 -12.14 5.09
CA ILE A 4 -11.13 -13.22 5.54
C ILE A 4 -10.49 -12.78 6.85
N HIS A 5 -10.44 -13.66 7.85
CA HIS A 5 -9.84 -13.38 9.15
C HIS A 5 -8.66 -14.32 9.39
N LYS A 6 -7.51 -13.77 9.76
CA LYS A 6 -6.29 -14.50 10.15
C LYS A 6 -5.57 -13.74 11.24
N LEU A 7 -5.12 -14.44 12.29
CA LEU A 7 -4.47 -13.82 13.45
C LEU A 7 -5.36 -12.70 14.03
N SER A 8 -4.85 -11.47 14.11
CA SER A 8 -5.55 -10.24 14.53
C SER A 8 -6.08 -9.42 13.34
N VAL A 9 -6.07 -9.95 12.12
CA VAL A 9 -6.24 -9.17 10.88
C VAL A 9 -7.44 -9.67 10.09
N TYR A 10 -8.38 -8.77 9.84
CA TYR A 10 -9.50 -8.97 8.93
C TYR A 10 -9.21 -8.29 7.60
N GLN A 11 -9.11 -9.07 6.52
CA GLN A 11 -9.03 -8.57 5.16
C GLN A 11 -10.44 -8.32 4.60
N LEU A 12 -10.72 -7.09 4.21
CA LEU A 12 -11.95 -6.66 3.56
C LEU A 12 -11.68 -6.44 2.08
N THR A 13 -12.07 -7.40 1.22
CA THR A 13 -11.87 -7.28 -0.23
C THR A 13 -13.12 -6.76 -0.93
N PHE A 14 -13.00 -5.61 -1.58
CA PHE A 14 -13.96 -5.03 -2.51
C PHE A 14 -13.66 -5.50 -3.94
N LEU A 15 -14.70 -5.64 -4.77
CA LEU A 15 -14.60 -6.19 -6.15
C LEU A 15 -13.73 -7.48 -6.28
N PRO A 16 -13.90 -8.49 -5.42
CA PRO A 16 -12.95 -9.62 -5.29
C PRO A 16 -12.75 -10.47 -6.56
N ARG A 17 -13.65 -10.35 -7.54
CA ARG A 17 -13.60 -11.11 -8.81
C ARG A 17 -12.87 -10.39 -9.94
N PHE A 18 -12.93 -9.05 -9.98
CA PHE A 18 -12.44 -8.25 -11.10
C PHE A 18 -11.14 -7.55 -10.74
N PHE A 19 -11.24 -6.55 -9.86
CA PHE A 19 -10.13 -5.72 -9.39
C PHE A 19 -10.15 -5.72 -7.85
N PRO A 20 -9.57 -6.74 -7.20
CA PRO A 20 -9.68 -6.87 -5.75
C PRO A 20 -8.95 -5.73 -5.07
N VAL A 21 -9.67 -4.90 -4.34
CA VAL A 21 -9.12 -3.80 -3.52
C VAL A 21 -9.30 -4.15 -2.07
N ASN A 22 -8.21 -4.20 -1.32
CA ASN A 22 -8.23 -4.57 0.08
C ASN A 22 -8.16 -3.34 0.98
N ALA A 23 -9.00 -3.34 2.00
CA ALA A 23 -8.75 -2.65 3.26
C ALA A 23 -8.60 -3.71 4.37
N TYR A 24 -8.02 -3.32 5.50
CA TYR A 24 -7.87 -4.22 6.64
C TYR A 24 -8.46 -3.61 7.91
N LEU A 25 -8.92 -4.48 8.80
CA LEU A 25 -9.14 -4.14 10.21
C LEU A 25 -8.14 -4.93 11.03
N VAL A 26 -7.29 -4.24 11.77
CA VAL A 26 -6.38 -4.85 12.75
C VAL A 26 -7.04 -4.73 14.10
N GLU A 27 -7.28 -5.87 14.74
CA GLU A 27 -7.92 -5.95 16.03
C GLU A 27 -6.91 -5.80 17.18
N GLU A 28 -7.19 -4.83 18.03
CA GLU A 28 -6.45 -4.51 19.24
C GLU A 28 -7.38 -4.58 20.46
N GLU A 29 -6.81 -4.46 21.66
CA GLU A 29 -7.61 -4.46 22.89
C GLU A 29 -8.54 -3.24 22.95
N ASP A 30 -8.05 -2.08 22.53
CA ASP A 30 -8.77 -0.82 22.61
C ASP A 30 -9.68 -0.52 21.42
N GLY A 31 -9.61 -1.32 20.34
CA GLY A 31 -10.49 -1.16 19.18
C GLY A 31 -9.92 -1.75 17.91
N LEU A 32 -10.33 -1.16 16.78
CA LEU A 32 -9.91 -1.54 15.44
C LEU A 32 -9.13 -0.41 14.78
N THR A 33 -7.98 -0.77 14.22
CA THR A 33 -7.24 0.09 13.30
C THR A 33 -7.61 -0.29 11.87
N VAL A 34 -8.19 0.65 11.11
CA VAL A 34 -8.43 0.50 9.67
C VAL A 34 -7.13 0.75 8.93
N ILE A 35 -6.72 -0.16 8.04
CA ILE A 35 -5.63 0.08 7.08
C ILE A 35 -6.21 0.21 5.69
N ASP A 36 -6.01 1.38 5.09
CA ASP A 36 -6.62 1.85 3.84
C ASP A 36 -8.15 1.97 3.86
N ALA A 37 -8.66 2.88 3.04
CA ALA A 37 -10.08 3.21 2.89
C ALA A 37 -10.70 2.63 1.61
N ALA A 38 -9.97 1.83 0.84
CA ALA A 38 -10.44 1.19 -0.39
C ALA A 38 -11.12 2.20 -1.38
N LEU A 39 -12.23 1.81 -2.02
CA LEU A 39 -12.94 2.57 -3.05
C LEU A 39 -13.98 3.55 -2.45
N PRO A 40 -14.45 4.58 -3.19
CA PRO A 40 -15.38 5.60 -2.66
C PRO A 40 -16.65 5.09 -1.97
N TYR A 41 -17.17 3.93 -2.39
CA TYR A 41 -18.37 3.31 -1.81
C TYR A 41 -18.08 2.36 -0.64
N SER A 42 -16.82 2.19 -0.25
CA SER A 42 -16.39 1.15 0.70
C SER A 42 -16.67 1.46 2.16
N ALA A 43 -16.89 2.74 2.54
CA ALA A 43 -17.08 3.15 3.94
C ALA A 43 -18.16 2.34 4.67
N LYS A 44 -19.33 2.15 4.02
CA LYS A 44 -20.43 1.37 4.62
C LYS A 44 -20.01 -0.07 4.90
N GLY A 45 -19.24 -0.70 4.01
CA GLY A 45 -18.75 -2.06 4.19
C GLY A 45 -17.75 -2.18 5.34
N ILE A 46 -16.83 -1.22 5.45
CA ILE A 46 -15.84 -1.15 6.53
C ILE A 46 -16.54 -0.97 7.89
N LEU A 47 -17.44 0.01 8.00
CA LEU A 47 -18.21 0.27 9.23
C LEU A 47 -19.07 -0.93 9.64
N GLN A 48 -19.70 -1.62 8.68
CA GLN A 48 -20.47 -2.84 8.96
C GLN A 48 -19.59 -4.00 9.41
N ALA A 49 -18.38 -4.14 8.87
CA ALA A 49 -17.44 -5.16 9.33
C ALA A 49 -16.99 -4.90 10.77
N ALA A 50 -16.65 -3.65 11.10
CA ALA A 50 -16.32 -3.26 12.47
C ALA A 50 -17.47 -3.52 13.45
N ALA A 51 -18.70 -3.15 13.09
CA ALA A 51 -19.89 -3.42 13.89
C ALA A 51 -20.13 -4.92 14.14
N ARG A 52 -19.83 -5.79 13.15
CA ARG A 52 -19.94 -7.25 13.31
C ARG A 52 -18.85 -7.84 14.20
N ILE A 53 -17.65 -7.27 14.19
CA ILE A 53 -16.57 -7.64 15.12
C ILE A 53 -16.93 -7.19 16.54
N GLY A 54 -17.75 -6.15 16.69
CA GLY A 54 -18.22 -5.66 17.98
C GLY A 54 -17.21 -4.73 18.67
N LYS A 55 -16.27 -4.16 17.91
CA LYS A 55 -15.27 -3.20 18.40
C LYS A 55 -15.34 -1.87 17.67
N PRO A 56 -15.11 -0.73 18.35
CA PRO A 56 -15.07 0.57 17.70
C PRO A 56 -13.83 0.69 16.82
N ILE A 57 -13.95 1.44 15.72
CA ILE A 57 -12.78 1.90 14.98
C ILE A 57 -12.17 3.05 15.77
N THR A 58 -10.89 2.94 16.13
CA THR A 58 -10.16 3.93 16.91
C THR A 58 -9.09 4.64 16.09
N ARG A 59 -8.67 4.07 14.95
CA ARG A 59 -7.60 4.59 14.10
C ARG A 59 -7.87 4.29 12.63
N ILE A 60 -7.43 5.17 11.73
CA ILE A 60 -7.36 4.91 10.28
C ILE A 60 -5.93 5.23 9.84
N ALA A 61 -5.19 4.26 9.32
CA ALA A 61 -3.87 4.49 8.74
C ALA A 61 -3.87 4.14 7.24
N LEU A 62 -3.21 4.97 6.44
CA LEU A 62 -3.15 4.84 4.99
C LEU A 62 -1.74 4.41 4.58
N THR A 63 -1.68 3.43 3.70
CA THR A 63 -0.41 2.96 3.12
C THR A 63 0.12 3.98 2.12
N HIS A 64 -0.74 4.52 1.26
CA HIS A 64 -0.39 5.53 0.26
C HIS A 64 -1.62 6.25 -0.30
N ALA A 65 -1.38 7.30 -1.09
CA ALA A 65 -2.41 8.20 -1.60
C ALA A 65 -2.90 7.91 -3.03
N HIS A 66 -3.11 6.64 -3.41
CA HIS A 66 -3.86 6.31 -4.63
C HIS A 66 -5.35 6.16 -4.35
N GLY A 67 -6.18 6.51 -5.34
CA GLY A 67 -7.63 6.63 -5.23
C GLY A 67 -8.36 5.37 -4.76
N ASP A 68 -7.82 4.19 -5.05
CA ASP A 68 -8.33 2.91 -4.59
C ASP A 68 -7.86 2.51 -3.20
N HIS A 69 -7.01 3.31 -2.54
CA HIS A 69 -6.61 3.15 -1.14
C HIS A 69 -7.19 4.24 -0.23
N ILE A 70 -7.57 5.39 -0.78
CA ILE A 70 -8.10 6.53 -0.02
C ILE A 70 -9.57 6.85 -0.33
N GLY A 71 -10.19 6.09 -1.23
CA GLY A 71 -11.46 6.46 -1.85
C GLY A 71 -12.59 6.71 -0.85
N ALA A 72 -12.71 5.88 0.19
CA ALA A 72 -13.74 6.08 1.22
C ALA A 72 -13.32 6.98 2.39
N LEU A 73 -12.15 7.61 2.35
CA LEU A 73 -11.57 8.32 3.50
C LEU A 73 -12.50 9.42 4.03
N ASP A 74 -13.02 10.27 3.15
CA ASP A 74 -13.92 11.36 3.54
C ASP A 74 -15.22 10.84 4.17
N ALA A 75 -15.78 9.75 3.62
CA ALA A 75 -16.98 9.15 4.16
C ALA A 75 -16.73 8.47 5.52
N LEU A 76 -15.56 7.85 5.71
CA LEU A 76 -15.15 7.31 7.00
C LEU A 76 -14.94 8.42 8.04
N LYS A 77 -14.21 9.50 7.69
CA LYS A 77 -13.99 10.62 8.61
C LYS A 77 -15.29 11.34 8.97
N ALA A 78 -16.23 11.48 8.02
CA ALA A 78 -17.56 12.03 8.30
C ALA A 78 -18.35 11.16 9.31
N ALA A 79 -18.27 9.84 9.21
CA ALA A 79 -18.91 8.92 10.14
C ALA A 79 -18.17 8.81 11.49
N LEU A 80 -16.86 9.05 11.50
CA LEU A 80 -15.96 8.88 12.64
C LEU A 80 -15.12 10.16 12.86
N PRO A 81 -15.73 11.30 13.18
CA PRO A 81 -15.05 12.61 13.15
C PRO A 81 -13.89 12.72 14.14
N ARG A 82 -13.92 11.94 15.23
CA ARG A 82 -12.88 11.93 16.28
C ARG A 82 -11.78 10.89 16.04
N VAL A 83 -11.92 10.02 15.04
CA VAL A 83 -10.92 9.00 14.77
C VAL A 83 -9.73 9.64 14.04
N PRO A 84 -8.49 9.53 14.57
CA PRO A 84 -7.31 10.05 13.92
C PRO A 84 -6.99 9.29 12.62
N VAL A 85 -6.60 10.06 11.61
CA VAL A 85 -6.10 9.58 10.32
C VAL A 85 -4.59 9.75 10.26
N PHE A 86 -3.90 8.65 9.99
CA PHE A 86 -2.45 8.57 9.86
C PHE A 86 -2.09 8.33 8.38
N ILE A 87 -1.08 9.04 7.90
CA ILE A 87 -0.44 8.80 6.60
C ILE A 87 1.00 9.29 6.71
N SER A 88 1.92 8.83 5.87
CA SER A 88 3.27 9.39 5.88
C SER A 88 3.26 10.89 5.56
N ALA A 89 4.23 11.62 6.13
CA ALA A 89 4.42 13.02 5.80
C ALA A 89 4.57 13.24 4.28
N ARG A 90 5.17 12.27 3.58
CA ARG A 90 5.44 12.36 2.15
C ARG A 90 4.21 12.10 1.28
N ASP A 91 3.40 11.11 1.61
CA ASP A 91 2.16 10.82 0.85
C ASP A 91 0.99 11.74 1.27
N ALA A 92 1.10 12.45 2.40
CA ALA A 92 0.18 13.55 2.71
C ALA A 92 0.20 14.65 1.62
N ARG A 93 1.35 14.89 0.99
CA ARG A 93 1.46 15.81 -0.17
C ARG A 93 0.69 15.28 -1.37
N LEU A 94 0.81 13.98 -1.66
CA LEU A 94 0.05 13.33 -2.73
C LEU A 94 -1.45 13.35 -2.45
N LEU A 95 -1.85 13.15 -1.19
CA LEU A 95 -3.25 13.26 -0.77
C LEU A 95 -3.82 14.66 -1.07
N ASP A 96 -2.99 15.70 -0.97
CA ASP A 96 -3.34 17.09 -1.31
C ASP A 96 -3.10 17.44 -2.80
N GLY A 97 -2.70 16.46 -3.62
CA GLY A 97 -2.49 16.58 -5.05
C GLY A 97 -1.13 17.14 -5.49
N ASP A 98 -0.18 17.31 -4.57
CA ASP A 98 1.18 17.72 -4.88
C ASP A 98 2.04 16.51 -5.31
N ARG A 99 2.30 16.43 -6.62
CA ARG A 99 3.13 15.37 -7.24
C ARG A 99 4.61 15.77 -7.41
N SER A 100 5.04 16.90 -6.85
CA SER A 100 6.46 17.30 -6.90
C SER A 100 7.32 16.27 -6.14
N LEU A 101 8.56 16.08 -6.60
CA LEU A 101 9.55 15.23 -5.96
C LEU A 101 10.58 16.09 -5.23
N ASP A 102 11.09 15.59 -4.12
CA ASP A 102 12.19 16.22 -3.40
C ASP A 102 13.52 15.90 -4.10
N ALA A 103 14.53 16.76 -3.93
CA ALA A 103 15.81 16.62 -4.62
C ALA A 103 16.56 15.32 -4.27
N HIS A 104 16.29 14.73 -3.10
CA HIS A 104 16.91 13.49 -2.64
C HIS A 104 16.15 12.23 -3.11
N GLU A 105 14.97 12.38 -3.70
CA GLU A 105 14.18 11.28 -4.23
C GLU A 105 14.64 10.89 -5.64
N PRO A 106 14.48 9.62 -6.07
CA PRO A 106 14.61 9.24 -7.48
C PRO A 106 13.74 10.11 -8.39
N GLN A 107 14.37 10.86 -9.29
CA GLN A 107 13.63 11.75 -10.18
C GLN A 107 12.84 10.97 -11.23
N GLY A 108 11.70 11.52 -11.63
CA GLY A 108 10.78 10.87 -12.57
C GLY A 108 9.36 11.38 -12.40
N SER A 109 8.38 10.62 -12.90
CA SER A 109 6.96 10.96 -12.76
C SER A 109 6.28 10.03 -11.77
N ILE A 110 5.64 10.61 -10.74
CA ILE A 110 4.76 9.85 -9.85
C ILE A 110 3.55 9.38 -10.66
N ARG A 111 3.35 8.06 -10.73
CA ARG A 111 2.30 7.41 -11.52
C ARG A 111 1.08 7.07 -10.64
N GLY A 112 0.08 6.43 -11.25
CA GLY A 112 -1.15 6.02 -10.56
C GLY A 112 -2.14 7.16 -10.29
N ASP A 113 -3.23 6.80 -9.63
CA ASP A 113 -4.39 7.66 -9.36
C ASP A 113 -4.19 8.52 -8.11
N VAL A 114 -3.27 9.49 -8.19
CA VAL A 114 -3.11 10.52 -7.15
C VAL A 114 -4.26 11.53 -7.27
N PRO A 115 -4.95 11.88 -6.18
CA PRO A 115 -6.06 12.81 -6.21
C PRO A 115 -5.62 14.20 -6.69
N LYS A 116 -6.55 14.93 -7.32
CA LYS A 116 -6.34 16.37 -7.59
C LYS A 116 -6.45 17.17 -6.29
N ALA A 117 -5.81 18.34 -6.25
CA ALA A 117 -5.89 19.25 -5.12
C ALA A 117 -7.35 19.52 -4.70
N GLY A 118 -7.62 19.37 -3.40
CA GLY A 118 -8.96 19.54 -2.82
C GLY A 118 -9.97 18.45 -3.19
N LYS A 119 -9.60 17.38 -3.89
CA LYS A 119 -10.50 16.24 -4.17
C LYS A 119 -10.85 15.48 -2.89
N ILE A 120 -9.85 15.21 -2.06
CA ILE A 120 -10.02 14.66 -0.72
C ILE A 120 -10.10 15.83 0.26
N LYS A 121 -11.12 15.83 1.11
CA LYS A 121 -11.37 16.90 2.09
C LYS A 121 -10.71 16.63 3.43
N THR A 122 -10.58 15.35 3.78
CA THR A 122 -9.94 14.91 5.02
C THR A 122 -8.48 15.31 5.03
N LYS A 123 -8.08 16.03 6.06
CA LYS A 123 -6.68 16.28 6.37
C LYS A 123 -6.21 15.24 7.40
N PRO A 124 -5.02 14.64 7.22
CA PRO A 124 -4.47 13.71 8.20
C PRO A 124 -4.27 14.41 9.55
N ASP A 125 -4.53 13.69 10.62
CA ASP A 125 -4.32 14.18 11.99
C ASP A 125 -2.86 13.93 12.44
N VAL A 126 -2.22 12.88 11.90
CA VAL A 126 -0.85 12.49 12.24
C VAL A 126 -0.05 12.18 10.97
N LEU A 127 1.13 12.78 10.86
CA LEU A 127 2.08 12.53 9.78
C LEU A 127 3.16 11.56 10.26
N LEU A 128 3.17 10.37 9.67
CA LEU A 128 4.08 9.29 10.03
C LEU A 128 5.46 9.45 9.38
N GLN A 129 6.46 8.98 10.11
CA GLN A 129 7.83 8.69 9.67
C GLN A 129 8.13 7.19 9.83
N ASP A 130 9.26 6.75 9.27
CA ASP A 130 9.73 5.38 9.47
C ASP A 130 9.98 5.10 10.96
N GLY A 131 9.50 3.96 11.45
CA GLY A 131 9.65 3.54 12.84
C GLY A 131 8.57 4.04 13.80
N ASP A 132 7.67 4.92 13.36
CA ASP A 132 6.54 5.38 14.18
C ASP A 132 5.55 4.24 14.50
N ARG A 133 4.65 4.49 15.46
CA ARG A 133 3.61 3.53 15.84
C ARG A 133 2.18 4.00 15.57
N VAL A 134 1.34 3.06 15.17
CA VAL A 134 -0.12 3.18 15.13
C VAL A 134 -0.70 2.01 15.92
N GLY A 135 -0.97 2.23 17.21
CA GLY A 135 -1.30 1.12 18.12
C GLY A 135 -0.14 0.11 18.18
N SER A 136 -0.43 -1.17 17.93
CA SER A 136 0.55 -2.25 17.83
C SER A 136 1.33 -2.29 16.52
N LEU A 137 0.96 -1.47 15.53
CA LEU A 137 1.59 -1.47 14.22
C LEU A 137 2.84 -0.61 14.23
N LEU A 138 3.96 -1.19 13.82
CA LEU A 138 5.15 -0.45 13.41
C LEU A 138 4.94 0.05 11.98
N ALA A 139 5.01 1.36 11.79
CA ALA A 139 4.98 1.98 10.48
C ALA A 139 6.39 1.87 9.85
N VAL A 140 6.48 1.25 8.68
CA VAL A 140 7.74 1.02 7.97
C VAL A 140 7.68 1.73 6.62
N ALA A 141 8.65 2.60 6.36
CA ALA A 141 8.80 3.24 5.07
C ALA A 141 9.04 2.18 3.98
N ALA A 142 8.24 2.26 2.93
CA ALA A 142 8.23 1.30 1.83
C ALA A 142 8.20 2.02 0.46
N PRO A 143 9.08 3.03 0.21
CA PRO A 143 9.03 3.85 -0.99
C PRO A 143 9.22 3.01 -2.27
N GLY A 144 8.54 3.41 -3.33
CA GLY A 144 8.70 2.81 -4.65
C GLY A 144 7.43 2.84 -5.47
N HIS A 145 6.32 2.32 -4.92
CA HIS A 145 5.01 2.45 -5.55
C HIS A 145 4.57 3.92 -5.58
N THR A 146 4.57 4.56 -4.42
CA THR A 146 4.63 6.02 -4.23
C THR A 146 5.86 6.37 -3.41
N PRO A 147 6.32 7.64 -3.41
CA PRO A 147 7.50 8.04 -2.62
C PRO A 147 7.31 7.94 -1.11
N GLY A 148 6.10 8.18 -0.61
CA GLY A 148 5.77 8.09 0.81
C GLY A 148 5.02 6.82 1.20
N HIS A 149 5.07 5.76 0.38
CA HIS A 149 4.37 4.51 0.67
C HIS A 149 4.84 3.93 2.02
N MET A 150 3.89 3.45 2.82
CA MET A 150 4.11 2.81 4.11
C MET A 150 3.57 1.38 4.11
N ALA A 151 4.32 0.49 4.74
CA ALA A 151 3.83 -0.79 5.22
C ALA A 151 3.61 -0.75 6.74
N PHE A 152 2.73 -1.62 7.25
CA PHE A 152 2.44 -1.71 8.67
C PHE A 152 2.68 -3.13 9.19
N LEU A 153 3.62 -3.29 10.12
CA LEU A 153 3.93 -4.56 10.75
C LEU A 153 3.29 -4.63 12.14
N ASP A 154 2.34 -5.54 12.36
CA ASP A 154 1.83 -5.83 13.69
C ASP A 154 2.91 -6.53 14.52
N THR A 155 3.45 -5.85 15.54
CA THR A 155 4.57 -6.38 16.32
C THR A 155 4.19 -7.55 17.22
N ARG A 156 2.89 -7.80 17.41
CA ARG A 156 2.38 -8.93 18.21
C ARG A 156 2.40 -10.23 17.44
N SER A 157 2.00 -10.16 16.16
CA SER A 157 1.72 -11.33 15.32
C SER A 157 2.70 -11.49 14.16
N ARG A 158 3.47 -10.44 13.84
CA ARG A 158 4.29 -10.30 12.63
C ARG A 158 3.48 -10.32 11.32
N ALA A 159 2.21 -9.96 11.39
CA ALA A 159 1.42 -9.69 10.19
C ALA A 159 1.89 -8.38 9.55
N LEU A 160 2.34 -8.45 8.30
CA LEU A 160 2.78 -7.30 7.51
C LEU A 160 1.69 -6.91 6.51
N LEU A 161 1.21 -5.69 6.60
CA LEU A 161 0.27 -5.08 5.67
C LEU A 161 1.05 -4.16 4.74
N ALA A 162 1.43 -4.68 3.57
CA ALA A 162 2.40 -4.06 2.68
C ALA A 162 1.78 -3.13 1.62
N GLY A 163 0.46 -2.89 1.65
CA GLY A 163 -0.24 -2.13 0.61
C GLY A 163 0.17 -2.64 -0.78
N ASP A 164 0.52 -1.71 -1.66
CA ASP A 164 0.97 -2.01 -3.02
C ASP A 164 2.48 -2.18 -3.22
N ALA A 165 3.26 -2.23 -2.14
CA ALA A 165 4.69 -2.61 -2.22
C ALA A 165 4.85 -4.04 -2.77
N LEU A 166 3.86 -4.91 -2.52
CA LEU A 166 3.70 -6.21 -3.17
C LEU A 166 2.23 -6.41 -3.59
N GLN A 167 2.01 -7.29 -4.57
CA GLN A 167 0.68 -7.82 -4.90
C GLN A 167 0.67 -9.34 -4.81
N THR A 168 -0.50 -9.94 -4.62
CA THR A 168 -0.69 -11.40 -4.72
C THR A 168 -1.75 -11.77 -5.75
N ARG A 169 -2.51 -10.79 -6.25
CA ARG A 169 -3.43 -10.99 -7.37
C ARG A 169 -2.65 -11.31 -8.64
N GLY A 170 -3.00 -12.44 -9.27
CA GLY A 170 -2.28 -12.94 -10.44
C GLY A 170 -0.91 -13.54 -10.10
N GLY A 171 -0.63 -13.79 -8.82
CA GLY A 171 0.63 -14.30 -8.26
C GLY A 171 1.45 -13.23 -7.54
N MET A 172 2.37 -13.66 -6.68
CA MET A 172 3.20 -12.74 -5.91
C MET A 172 4.15 -11.95 -6.81
N ALA A 173 4.18 -10.63 -6.64
CA ALA A 173 5.06 -9.71 -7.35
C ALA A 173 5.35 -8.47 -6.52
N VAL A 174 6.52 -7.89 -6.74
CA VAL A 174 6.90 -6.59 -6.20
C VAL A 174 6.28 -5.47 -7.04
N ALA A 175 5.96 -4.32 -6.44
CA ALA A 175 5.57 -3.13 -7.20
C ALA A 175 6.57 -2.85 -8.34
N GLY A 176 6.07 -2.59 -9.54
CA GLY A 176 6.88 -2.39 -10.74
C GLY A 176 7.20 -3.67 -11.54
N GLN A 177 6.96 -4.86 -10.97
CA GLN A 177 7.08 -6.14 -11.65
C GLN A 177 5.77 -6.49 -12.38
N LEU A 178 5.82 -6.65 -13.71
CA LEU A 178 4.62 -6.93 -14.51
C LEU A 178 4.05 -8.33 -14.22
N ARG A 179 2.75 -8.39 -13.92
CA ARG A 179 1.95 -9.63 -13.93
C ARG A 179 0.90 -9.54 -15.03
N PRO A 180 0.93 -10.38 -16.07
CA PRO A 180 -0.01 -10.27 -17.21
C PRO A 180 -1.49 -10.31 -16.80
N LEU A 181 -1.83 -11.12 -15.79
CA LEU A 181 -3.20 -11.26 -15.29
C LEU A 181 -3.65 -10.08 -14.41
N PHE A 182 -2.72 -9.24 -13.96
CA PHE A 182 -3.01 -8.09 -13.11
C PHE A 182 -1.85 -7.06 -13.14
N PRO A 183 -1.72 -6.28 -14.23
CA PRO A 183 -0.55 -5.43 -14.47
C PRO A 183 -0.61 -4.06 -13.77
N PHE A 184 -1.74 -3.71 -13.15
CA PHE A 184 -2.04 -2.35 -12.71
C PHE A 184 -1.05 -1.79 -11.67
N PRO A 185 -0.68 -2.52 -10.60
CA PRO A 185 0.29 -1.99 -9.62
C PRO A 185 1.64 -1.67 -10.26
N ALA A 186 2.10 -2.52 -11.20
CA ALA A 186 3.35 -2.28 -11.92
C ALA A 186 3.30 -1.03 -12.81
N MET A 187 2.16 -0.75 -13.44
CA MET A 187 1.98 0.45 -14.27
C MET A 187 1.87 1.74 -13.43
N ALA A 188 1.32 1.64 -12.23
CA ALA A 188 1.15 2.75 -11.29
C ALA A 188 2.39 3.03 -10.41
N THR A 189 3.40 2.16 -10.47
CA THR A 189 4.64 2.30 -9.68
C THR A 189 5.48 3.48 -10.16
N TRP A 190 5.88 4.34 -9.21
CA TRP A 190 6.74 5.50 -9.46
C TRP A 190 8.18 5.10 -9.79
N ASN A 191 8.81 4.27 -8.97
CA ASN A 191 10.21 3.87 -9.14
C ASN A 191 10.43 2.38 -8.85
N LYS A 192 10.98 1.64 -9.81
CA LYS A 192 11.14 0.18 -9.71
C LYS A 192 12.30 -0.22 -8.80
N GLU A 193 13.42 0.48 -8.92
CA GLU A 193 14.62 0.22 -8.13
C GLU A 193 14.34 0.38 -6.63
N ALA A 194 13.66 1.46 -6.25
CA ALA A 194 13.18 1.71 -4.89
C ALA A 194 12.17 0.63 -4.45
N SER A 195 11.21 0.26 -5.31
CA SER A 195 10.24 -0.80 -5.00
C SER A 195 10.93 -2.14 -4.70
N PHE A 196 11.98 -2.48 -5.46
CA PHE A 196 12.69 -3.75 -5.30
C PHE A 196 13.59 -3.74 -4.06
N ALA A 197 14.20 -2.59 -3.73
CA ALA A 197 14.87 -2.40 -2.45
C ALA A 197 13.90 -2.52 -1.26
N THR A 198 12.74 -1.89 -1.35
CA THR A 198 11.65 -2.00 -0.36
C THR A 198 11.23 -3.45 -0.16
N ALA A 199 11.04 -4.23 -1.22
CA ALA A 199 10.66 -5.63 -1.08
C ALA A 199 11.70 -6.47 -0.31
N ARG A 200 13.01 -6.20 -0.50
CA ARG A 200 14.07 -6.82 0.31
C ARG A 200 13.93 -6.43 1.78
N GLN A 201 13.81 -5.14 2.08
CA GLN A 201 13.65 -4.65 3.45
C GLN A 201 12.44 -5.29 4.14
N LEU A 202 11.28 -5.30 3.47
CA LEU A 202 10.06 -5.88 4.00
C LEU A 202 10.17 -7.39 4.24
N ARG A 203 10.95 -8.11 3.43
CA ARG A 203 11.23 -9.53 3.65
C ARG A 203 12.08 -9.75 4.90
N GLU A 204 13.08 -8.91 5.16
CA GLU A 204 13.94 -9.02 6.35
C GLU A 204 13.18 -8.77 7.66
N LEU A 205 12.01 -8.13 7.59
CA LEU A 205 11.07 -8.08 8.70
C LEU A 205 10.44 -9.44 9.03
N ASN A 206 10.85 -10.54 8.39
CA ASN A 206 10.41 -11.92 8.63
C ASN A 206 8.91 -12.04 8.96
N PRO A 207 8.00 -11.56 8.10
CA PRO A 207 6.56 -11.61 8.38
C PRO A 207 6.03 -13.04 8.46
N SER A 208 5.08 -13.27 9.37
CA SER A 208 4.33 -14.54 9.50
C SER A 208 3.12 -14.59 8.56
N LEU A 209 2.59 -13.42 8.21
CA LEU A 209 1.42 -13.20 7.36
C LEU A 209 1.67 -11.96 6.52
N LEU A 210 1.36 -12.01 5.22
CA LEU A 210 1.43 -10.87 4.32
C LEU A 210 0.04 -10.49 3.84
N GLY A 211 -0.38 -9.26 4.10
CA GLY A 211 -1.49 -8.57 3.44
C GLY A 211 -0.97 -7.56 2.42
N VAL A 212 -1.73 -7.35 1.34
CA VAL A 212 -1.39 -6.51 0.18
C VAL A 212 -2.64 -5.75 -0.29
N GLY A 213 -2.47 -4.67 -1.03
CA GLY A 213 -3.59 -3.90 -1.62
C GLY A 213 -4.44 -4.75 -2.57
N HIS A 214 -3.79 -5.63 -3.33
CA HIS A 214 -4.46 -6.46 -4.34
C HIS A 214 -4.13 -7.95 -4.22
N GLY A 215 -5.12 -8.73 -3.77
CA GLY A 215 -5.04 -10.19 -3.71
C GLY A 215 -5.43 -10.77 -2.35
N LEU A 216 -5.01 -11.99 -2.06
CA LEU A 216 -5.29 -12.68 -0.78
C LEU A 216 -4.12 -12.53 0.18
N MET A 217 -4.41 -12.60 1.49
CA MET A 217 -3.35 -12.75 2.49
C MET A 217 -2.63 -14.09 2.34
N VAL A 218 -1.31 -14.08 2.52
CA VAL A 218 -0.42 -15.24 2.38
C VAL A 218 0.23 -15.57 3.73
N ASP A 219 0.09 -16.81 4.20
CA ASP A 219 0.78 -17.28 5.40
C ASP A 219 2.23 -17.68 5.05
N ASN A 220 3.16 -17.46 5.98
CA ASN A 220 4.58 -17.81 5.82
C ASN A 220 5.17 -17.34 4.46
N PRO A 221 5.02 -16.05 4.12
CA PRO A 221 5.24 -15.54 2.76
C PRO A 221 6.71 -15.53 2.32
N LEU A 222 7.67 -15.82 3.20
CA LEU A 222 9.10 -15.57 2.97
C LEU A 222 9.66 -16.21 1.69
N ALA A 223 9.28 -17.45 1.40
CA ALA A 223 9.73 -18.16 0.21
C ALA A 223 9.11 -17.61 -1.09
N GLU A 224 7.90 -17.07 -1.01
CA GLU A 224 7.22 -16.45 -2.15
C GLU A 224 7.77 -15.04 -2.39
N MET A 225 8.02 -14.29 -1.32
CA MET A 225 8.67 -12.97 -1.38
C MET A 225 10.06 -13.09 -1.98
N ALA A 226 10.86 -14.08 -1.56
CA ALA A 226 12.19 -14.33 -2.12
C ALA A 226 12.14 -14.56 -3.64
N ARG A 227 11.23 -15.43 -4.11
CA ARG A 227 11.04 -15.69 -5.55
C ARG A 227 10.60 -14.46 -6.34
N ALA A 228 9.72 -13.63 -5.75
CA ALA A 228 9.30 -12.37 -6.36
C ALA A 228 10.48 -11.39 -6.48
N ILE A 229 11.28 -11.23 -5.42
CA ILE A 229 12.47 -10.38 -5.38
C ILE A 229 13.51 -10.85 -6.40
N GLU A 230 13.83 -12.14 -6.45
CA GLU A 230 14.76 -12.68 -7.46
C GLU A 230 14.29 -12.42 -8.89
N THR A 231 12.98 -12.50 -9.13
CA THR A 231 12.41 -12.21 -10.45
C THR A 231 12.52 -10.73 -10.79
N ALA A 232 12.25 -9.87 -9.81
CA ALA A 232 12.39 -8.43 -9.92
C ALA A 232 13.86 -8.04 -10.21
N ASP A 233 14.84 -8.65 -9.52
CA ASP A 233 16.27 -8.42 -9.78
C ASP A 233 16.69 -8.80 -11.19
N ARG A 234 16.26 -9.98 -11.67
CA ARG A 234 16.50 -10.39 -13.06
C ARG A 234 15.94 -9.37 -14.05
N GLN A 235 14.78 -8.76 -13.76
CA GLN A 235 14.18 -7.74 -14.62
C GLN A 235 14.95 -6.41 -14.62
N LEU A 236 15.54 -5.99 -13.50
CA LEU A 236 16.40 -4.81 -13.48
C LEU A 236 17.67 -5.03 -14.31
N HIS A 237 18.30 -6.20 -14.15
CA HIS A 237 19.59 -6.49 -14.79
C HIS A 237 19.47 -6.93 -16.26
N ALA A 238 18.29 -7.37 -16.70
CA ALA A 238 18.03 -7.71 -18.10
C ALA A 238 17.83 -6.48 -19.01
N ASN A 239 17.86 -5.25 -18.48
CA ASN A 239 17.74 -3.99 -19.23
C ASN A 239 19.02 -3.10 -19.22
N PRO A 240 20.20 -3.54 -19.74
CA PRO A 240 21.34 -2.63 -19.91
C PRO A 240 21.32 -1.84 -21.23
N GLU A 241 20.56 -2.25 -22.24
CA GLU A 241 20.68 -1.69 -23.61
C GLU A 241 19.38 -1.01 -24.08
N GLY A 242 19.33 0.32 -23.92
CA GLY A 242 18.19 1.09 -24.38
C GLY A 242 18.33 2.61 -24.29
N SER A 243 19.53 3.17 -24.33
CA SER A 243 19.72 4.63 -24.48
C SER A 243 21.12 5.03 -24.96
N ASN A 244 21.66 4.36 -25.98
CA ASN A 244 22.65 5.02 -26.84
C ASN A 244 22.70 4.34 -28.21
N ARG A 245 21.91 4.86 -29.16
CA ARG A 245 22.30 4.78 -30.56
C ARG A 245 22.57 6.20 -31.02
N ASP A 246 23.86 6.45 -31.13
CA ASP A 246 24.48 7.64 -31.67
C ASP A 246 23.74 8.18 -32.89
N ALA A 247 23.49 9.48 -32.80
CA ALA A 247 23.53 10.35 -33.95
C ALA A 247 24.96 10.32 -34.51
N SER A 248 25.21 9.50 -35.54
CA SER A 248 26.37 9.69 -36.40
C SER A 248 26.13 9.16 -37.81
N HIS A 249 26.02 10.11 -38.73
CA HIS A 249 26.42 10.07 -40.14
C HIS A 249 25.78 9.07 -41.11
N ARG A 250 25.11 9.65 -42.11
CA ARG A 250 25.44 9.60 -43.56
C ARG A 250 24.54 10.66 -44.23
N SER A 251 25.12 11.83 -44.54
CA SER A 251 25.62 12.24 -45.86
C SER A 251 24.49 12.58 -46.83
#